data_AF-A0A7W5GT26-F1
#
_entry.id   AF-A0A7W5GT26-F1
#
_cell.length_a   1.000
_cell.length_b   1.000
_cell.length_c   1.000
_cell.angle_alpha   90.00
_cell.angle_beta   90.00
_cell.angle_gamma   90.00
#
_symmetry.space_group_name_H-M   'P 1'
#
loop_
_entity.id
_entity.type
_entity.pdbx_description
1 polymer ?
#
loop_
_entity_poly.entity_id
_entity_poly.type
_entity_poly.pdbx_seq_one_letter_code
_entity_poly.pdbx_strand_id
1 'polypeptide(L)'
;MSSPNSSRPEALDRFTRGLPAVSATKLVAGMQKVTSAVMTHGAVVVTRHDEPAMVLMSIDRYLALEQAAEPDLDALTQQFDDMFASMQGDAAAAAMEDAFAMTPAELGKAAVRAAGGSKSAKR
;
A
#
# COMPACT_ATOMS: atom_id res chain seq x y z
N MET A 1 -18.80 3.02 0.44
CA MET A 1 -17.80 2.39 -0.47
C MET A 1 -17.56 0.99 0.07
N SER A 2 -18.12 -0.03 -0.58
CA SER A 2 -18.02 -1.43 -0.14
C SER A 2 -16.64 -2.02 -0.46
N SER A 3 -16.18 -2.89 0.43
CA SER A 3 -14.86 -3.51 0.57
C SER A 3 -14.24 -4.15 -0.68
N PRO A 4 -12.98 -4.60 -0.58
CA PRO A 4 -12.62 -5.92 -1.05
C PRO A 4 -12.28 -6.76 0.18
N ASN A 5 -13.29 -7.38 0.79
CA ASN A 5 -13.04 -8.56 1.61
C ASN A 5 -12.90 -9.72 0.63
N SER A 6 -11.80 -9.74 -0.13
CA SER A 6 -11.51 -10.84 -1.06
C SER A 6 -11.37 -12.09 -0.21
N SER A 7 -12.16 -13.11 -0.53
CA SER A 7 -11.98 -14.40 0.12
C SER A 7 -10.55 -14.88 -0.15
N ARG A 8 -9.91 -15.50 0.86
CA ARG A 8 -8.54 -16.05 0.74
C ARG A 8 -8.34 -16.87 -0.57
N PRO A 9 -9.31 -17.67 -1.05
CA PRO A 9 -9.20 -18.38 -2.33
C PRO A 9 -9.05 -17.45 -3.54
N GLU A 10 -9.86 -16.38 -3.66
CA GLU A 10 -9.79 -15.45 -4.79
C GLU A 10 -8.48 -14.67 -4.83
N ALA A 11 -7.95 -14.31 -3.66
CA ALA A 11 -6.65 -13.65 -3.53
C ALA A 11 -5.51 -14.58 -3.99
N LEU A 12 -5.56 -15.85 -3.58
CA LEU A 12 -4.59 -16.87 -4.01
C LEU A 12 -4.66 -17.14 -5.51
N ASP A 13 -5.86 -17.26 -6.08
CA ASP A 13 -6.04 -17.47 -7.52
C ASP A 13 -5.52 -16.30 -8.35
N ARG A 14 -5.78 -15.07 -7.91
CA ARG A 14 -5.23 -13.87 -8.57
C ARG A 14 -3.70 -13.86 -8.53
N PHE A 15 -3.11 -14.22 -7.39
CA PHE A 15 -1.66 -14.21 -7.21
C PHE A 15 -0.95 -15.32 -8.00
N THR A 16 -1.59 -16.49 -8.11
CA THR A 16 -0.97 -17.69 -8.72
C THR A 16 -1.16 -17.79 -10.24
N ARG A 17 -2.17 -17.11 -10.83
CA ARG A 17 -2.50 -17.19 -12.27
C ARG A 17 -1.34 -16.85 -13.22
N GLY A 18 -0.41 -16.00 -12.80
CA GLY A 18 0.72 -15.57 -13.61
C GLY A 18 2.00 -16.41 -13.43
N LEU A 19 1.96 -17.42 -12.56
CA LEU A 19 3.15 -18.18 -12.18
C LEU A 19 3.10 -19.61 -12.72
N PRO A 20 4.24 -20.19 -13.14
CA PRO A 20 4.31 -21.61 -13.44
C PRO A 20 3.97 -22.44 -12.19
N ALA A 21 3.30 -23.58 -12.38
CA ALA A 21 2.85 -24.45 -11.30
C ALA A 21 3.44 -25.88 -11.42
N VAL A 22 3.75 -26.50 -10.29
CA VAL A 22 4.26 -27.89 -10.20
C VAL A 22 3.59 -28.60 -9.03
N SER A 23 3.29 -29.90 -9.18
CA SER A 23 2.77 -30.68 -8.06
C SER A 23 3.87 -31.01 -7.05
N ALA A 24 3.51 -31.19 -5.78
CA ALA A 24 4.43 -31.61 -4.72
C ALA A 24 5.22 -32.88 -5.10
N THR A 25 4.60 -33.83 -5.80
CA THR A 25 5.27 -35.03 -6.31
C THR A 25 6.34 -34.70 -7.35
N LYS A 26 6.05 -33.79 -8.29
CA LYS A 26 7.03 -33.34 -9.30
C LYS A 26 8.17 -32.53 -8.69
N LEU A 27 7.91 -31.80 -7.60
CA LEU A 27 8.94 -31.11 -6.85
C LEU A 27 9.95 -32.09 -6.27
N VAL A 28 9.49 -33.13 -5.56
CA VAL A 28 10.36 -34.14 -4.95
C VAL A 28 11.14 -34.92 -6.00
N ALA A 29 10.49 -35.32 -7.10
CA ALA A 29 11.12 -36.10 -8.16
C ALA A 29 12.03 -35.28 -9.08
N GLY A 30 11.89 -33.95 -9.11
CA GLY A 30 12.42 -33.08 -10.15
C GLY A 30 13.05 -31.79 -9.65
N MET A 31 13.61 -31.80 -8.44
CA MET A 31 14.10 -30.61 -7.74
C MET A 31 15.01 -29.72 -8.61
N GLN A 32 15.98 -30.28 -9.34
CA GLN A 32 16.86 -29.49 -10.21
C GLN A 32 16.09 -28.68 -11.28
N LYS A 33 15.10 -29.31 -11.94
CA LYS A 33 14.28 -28.64 -12.97
C LYS A 33 13.42 -27.54 -12.34
N VAL A 34 12.90 -27.79 -11.14
CA VAL A 34 12.11 -26.78 -10.41
C VAL A 34 12.99 -25.62 -9.97
N THR A 35 14.20 -25.87 -9.48
CA THR A 35 15.16 -24.81 -9.14
C THR A 35 15.48 -23.94 -10.37
N SER A 36 15.76 -24.55 -11.53
CA SER A 36 15.98 -23.79 -12.76
C SER A 36 14.76 -22.95 -13.17
N ALA A 37 13.54 -23.47 -13.00
CA ALA A 37 12.31 -22.72 -13.26
C ALA A 37 12.15 -21.55 -12.29
N VAL A 38 12.47 -21.73 -11.00
CA VAL A 38 12.47 -20.64 -10.00
C VAL A 38 13.49 -19.57 -10.37
N MET A 39 14.70 -19.95 -10.78
CA MET A 39 15.72 -18.96 -11.20
C MET A 39 15.35 -18.22 -12.49
N THR A 40 14.59 -18.86 -13.39
CA THR A 40 14.15 -18.26 -14.66
C THR A 40 12.94 -17.33 -14.48
N HIS A 41 11.97 -17.74 -13.66
CA HIS A 41 10.68 -17.05 -13.53
C HIS A 41 10.52 -16.28 -12.21
N GLY A 42 11.51 -16.36 -11.32
CA GLY A 42 11.52 -15.73 -9.99
C GLY A 42 10.69 -16.47 -8.93
N ALA A 43 9.60 -17.13 -9.33
CA ALA A 43 8.76 -17.92 -8.44
C ALA A 43 7.99 -19.03 -9.19
N VAL A 44 7.61 -20.06 -8.46
CA VAL A 44 6.86 -21.21 -8.93
C VAL A 44 5.83 -21.61 -7.87
N VAL A 45 4.59 -21.88 -8.27
CA VAL A 45 3.53 -22.37 -7.38
C VAL A 45 3.66 -23.87 -7.21
N VAL A 46 3.62 -24.34 -5.96
CA VAL A 46 3.58 -25.77 -5.64
C VAL A 46 2.16 -26.15 -5.25
N THR A 47 1.60 -27.12 -5.97
CA THR A 47 0.25 -27.61 -5.73
C THR A 47 0.24 -28.95 -4.98
N ARG A 48 -0.82 -29.17 -4.19
CA ARG A 48 -1.14 -30.46 -3.55
C ARG A 48 -2.57 -30.79 -3.93
N HIS A 49 -2.81 -31.97 -4.51
CA HIS A 49 -4.12 -32.35 -5.04
C HIS A 49 -4.71 -31.28 -5.97
N ASP A 50 -3.88 -30.72 -6.85
CA ASP A 50 -4.19 -29.62 -7.78
C ASP A 50 -4.61 -28.28 -7.15
N GLU A 51 -4.51 -28.16 -5.83
CA GLU A 51 -4.74 -26.90 -5.12
C GLU A 51 -3.40 -26.20 -4.79
N PRO A 52 -3.30 -24.86 -4.96
CA PRO A 52 -2.12 -24.11 -4.55
C PRO A 52 -1.85 -24.27 -3.05
N ALA A 53 -0.68 -24.83 -2.70
CA ALA A 53 -0.31 -25.08 -1.30
C ALA A 53 0.78 -24.13 -0.80
N MET A 54 1.75 -23.79 -1.66
CA MET A 54 2.84 -22.87 -1.34
C MET A 54 3.46 -22.28 -2.61
N VAL A 55 4.32 -21.28 -2.45
CA VAL A 55 5.14 -20.73 -3.53
C VAL A 55 6.61 -20.93 -3.17
N LEU A 56 7.39 -21.43 -4.12
CA LEU A 56 8.84 -21.48 -4.04
C LEU A 56 9.41 -20.33 -4.87
N MET A 57 10.29 -19.52 -4.27
CA MET A 57 10.89 -18.36 -4.94
C MET A 57 12.37 -18.24 -4.56
N SER A 58 13.14 -17.48 -5.35
CA SER A 58 14.52 -17.16 -4.99
C SER A 58 14.57 -16.20 -3.79
N ILE A 59 15.70 -16.21 -3.07
CA ILE A 59 15.95 -15.27 -1.98
C ILE A 59 15.93 -13.82 -2.49
N ASP A 60 16.52 -13.54 -3.66
CA ASP A 60 16.52 -12.21 -4.25
C ASP A 60 15.09 -11.70 -4.50
N ARG A 61 14.19 -12.58 -4.98
CA ARG A 61 12.79 -12.23 -5.19
C ARG A 61 12.07 -11.98 -3.87
N TYR A 62 12.36 -12.77 -2.83
CA TYR A 62 11.83 -12.56 -1.49
C TYR A 62 12.25 -11.21 -0.92
N LEU A 63 13.54 -10.87 -0.98
CA LEU A 63 14.07 -9.59 -0.50
C LEU A 63 13.48 -8.39 -1.26
N ALA A 64 13.29 -8.52 -2.58
CA ALA A 64 12.64 -7.48 -3.37
C ALA A 64 11.17 -7.26 -2.96
N LEU A 65 10.46 -8.33 -2.53
CA LEU A 65 9.09 -8.21 -2.02
C LEU A 65 9.05 -7.58 -0.63
N GLU A 66 10.01 -7.90 0.24
CA GLU A 66 10.13 -7.25 1.55
C GLU A 66 10.38 -5.74 1.40
N GLN A 67 11.34 -5.34 0.56
CA GLN A 67 11.63 -3.93 0.30
C GLN A 67 10.44 -3.18 -0.31
N ALA A 68 9.70 -3.81 -1.22
CA ALA A 68 8.50 -3.20 -1.80
C ALA A 68 7.32 -3.10 -0.81
N ALA A 69 7.33 -3.91 0.25
CA ALA A 69 6.31 -3.89 1.29
C ALA A 69 6.67 -2.96 2.46
N GLU A 70 7.92 -2.50 2.56
CA GLU A 70 8.30 -1.49 3.54
C GLU A 70 7.61 -0.17 3.21
N PRO A 71 6.76 0.37 4.12
CA PRO A 71 6.20 1.69 3.94
C PRO A 71 7.34 2.71 3.90
N ASP A 72 7.28 3.64 2.95
CA ASP A 72 8.23 4.75 2.86
C ASP A 72 7.96 5.74 4.01
N LEU A 73 8.57 5.42 5.16
CA LEU A 73 8.45 6.22 6.38
C LEU A 73 9.13 7.58 6.22
N ASP A 74 10.13 7.70 5.35
CA ASP A 74 10.80 8.96 5.07
C ASP A 74 9.87 9.90 4.30
N ALA A 75 9.16 9.39 3.29
CA ALA A 75 8.13 10.18 2.61
C ALA A 75 6.97 10.58 3.52
N LEU A 76 6.59 9.71 4.47
CA LEU A 76 5.55 10.05 5.45
C LEU A 76 6.04 11.11 6.45
N THR A 77 7.29 11.00 6.88
CA THR A 77 7.95 11.98 7.77
C THR A 77 8.06 13.33 7.08
N GLN A 78 8.48 13.35 5.82
CA GLN A 78 8.56 14.59 5.04
C GLN A 78 7.19 15.26 4.89
N GLN A 79 6.13 14.49 4.63
CA GLN A 79 4.76 15.04 4.58
C GLN A 79 4.33 15.65 5.92
N PHE A 80 4.68 15.01 7.02
CA PHE A 80 4.42 15.54 8.35
C PHE A 80 5.19 16.84 8.59
N ASP A 81 6.48 16.87 8.27
CA ASP A 81 7.34 18.03 8.45
C ASP A 81 6.90 19.21 7.58
N ASP A 82 6.51 18.96 6.32
CA ASP A 82 5.97 19.99 5.43
C ASP A 82 4.66 20.58 5.98
N MET A 83 3.76 19.72 6.46
CA MET A 83 2.52 20.15 7.10
C MET A 83 2.81 20.96 8.37
N PHE A 84 3.72 20.47 9.21
CA PHE A 84 4.09 21.14 10.45
C PHE A 84 4.73 22.50 10.19
N ALA A 85 5.67 22.59 9.25
CA ALA A 85 6.29 23.83 8.83
C ALA A 85 5.26 24.86 8.35
N SER A 86 4.22 24.43 7.63
CA SER A 86 3.13 25.31 7.19
C SER A 86 2.31 25.91 8.34
N MET A 87 2.28 25.25 9.50
CA MET A 87 1.58 25.71 10.71
C MET A 87 2.44 26.64 11.58
N GLN A 88 3.76 26.65 11.39
CA GLN A 88 4.70 27.38 12.27
C GLN A 88 5.02 28.80 11.79
N GLY A 89 4.51 29.23 10.63
CA GLY A 89 4.77 30.57 10.11
C GLY A 89 3.92 31.66 10.76
N ASP A 90 4.41 32.91 10.71
CA ASP A 90 3.74 34.09 11.28
C ASP A 90 2.29 34.27 10.80
N ALA A 91 2.01 33.90 9.55
CA ALA A 91 0.67 33.94 8.98
C ALA A 91 -0.29 32.93 9.63
N ALA A 92 0.20 31.73 9.96
CA ALA A 92 -0.58 30.71 10.65
C ALA A 92 -0.82 31.09 12.11
N ALA A 93 0.20 31.68 12.77
CA ALA A 93 0.07 32.22 14.12
C ALA A 93 -0.99 33.35 14.18
N ALA A 94 -0.91 34.33 13.28
CA ALA A 94 -1.88 35.42 13.21
C ALA A 94 -3.30 34.91 12.89
N ALA A 95 -3.45 33.96 11.95
CA ALA A 95 -4.74 33.37 11.63
C ALA A 95 -5.34 32.60 12.83
N MET A 96 -4.50 32.00 13.67
CA MET A 96 -4.91 31.32 14.89
C MET A 96 -5.37 32.33 15.95
N GLU A 97 -4.63 33.42 16.17
CA GLU A 97 -5.04 34.51 17.06
C GLU A 97 -6.38 35.12 16.64
N ASP A 98 -6.55 35.43 15.35
CA ASP A 98 -7.81 35.93 14.79
C ASP A 98 -8.97 34.94 15.03
N ALA A 99 -8.73 33.64 14.83
CA ALA A 99 -9.74 32.61 15.05
C ALA A 99 -10.17 32.52 16.53
N PHE A 100 -9.25 32.71 17.47
CA PHE A 100 -9.56 32.74 18.91
C PHE A 100 -10.26 34.02 19.35
N ALA A 101 -10.04 35.14 18.64
CA ALA A 101 -10.73 36.40 18.91
C ALA A 101 -12.17 36.46 18.36
N MET A 102 -12.53 35.58 17.41
CA MET A 102 -13.87 35.52 16.83
C MET A 102 -14.91 34.98 17.80
N THR A 103 -16.15 35.49 17.68
CA THR A 103 -17.30 34.85 18.32
C THR A 103 -17.60 33.51 17.66
N PRO A 104 -18.27 32.56 18.37
CA PRO A 104 -18.60 31.25 17.79
C PRO A 104 -19.37 31.33 16.47
N ALA A 105 -20.24 32.33 16.29
CA ALA A 105 -21.01 32.53 15.06
C ALA A 105 -20.13 33.01 13.88
N GLU A 106 -19.12 33.83 14.16
CA GLU A 106 -18.17 34.31 13.15
C GLU A 106 -17.20 33.20 12.74
N LEU A 107 -16.71 32.43 13.72
CA LEU A 107 -15.88 31.26 13.48
C LEU A 107 -16.62 30.21 12.63
N GLY A 108 -17.90 29.96 12.93
CA GLY A 108 -18.74 29.07 12.14
C GLY A 108 -18.90 29.51 10.68
N LYS A 109 -19.10 30.81 10.43
CA LYS A 109 -19.14 31.36 9.06
C LYS A 109 -17.79 31.24 8.35
N ALA A 110 -16.69 31.48 9.06
CA ALA A 110 -15.34 31.33 8.53
C ALA A 110 -15.06 29.88 8.10
N ALA A 111 -15.43 28.90 8.93
CA ALA A 111 -15.27 27.47 8.64
C ALA A 111 -16.04 27.03 7.39
N VAL A 112 -17.29 27.49 7.21
CA VAL A 112 -18.10 27.19 6.01
C VAL A 112 -17.45 27.75 4.74
N ARG A 113 -16.90 28.97 4.79
CA ARG A 113 -16.19 29.56 3.63
C ARG A 113 -14.93 28.77 3.28
N ALA A 114 -14.13 28.38 4.28
CA ALA A 114 -12.90 27.61 4.07
C ALA A 114 -13.19 26.24 3.44
N ALA A 115 -14.24 25.54 3.90
CA ALA A 115 -14.67 24.27 3.33
C ALA A 115 -15.26 24.40 1.91
N GLY A 116 -15.88 25.55 1.59
CA GLY A 116 -16.43 25.84 0.26
C GLY A 116 -15.39 26.19 -0.80
N GLY A 117 -14.28 26.81 -0.41
CA GLY A 117 -13.20 27.23 -1.32
C GLY A 117 -12.42 26.07 -1.96
N SER A 118 -12.27 24.94 -1.26
CA SER A 118 -11.51 23.80 -1.78
C SER A 118 -12.19 23.05 -2.94
N LYS A 119 -13.52 23.21 -3.10
CA LYS A 119 -14.27 22.60 -4.23
C LYS A 119 -14.10 23.34 -5.56
N SER A 120 -13.62 24.57 -5.56
CA SER A 120 -13.46 25.37 -6.79
C SER A 120 -12.09 25.24 -7.45
N ALA A 121 -11.09 24.70 -6.76
CA ALA A 121 -9.74 24.49 -7.30
C ALA A 121 -9.57 23.15 -8.07
N LYS A 122 -10.66 22.39 -8.26
CA LYS A 122 -10.69 21.11 -8.99
C LYS A 122 -11.79 21.07 -10.07
N ARG A 123 -11.98 22.18 -10.79
CA ARG A 123 -12.81 22.24 -12.00
C ARG A 123 -12.05 22.93 -13.12
#